data_AF-A0A380JMC7-F1
#
_entry.id   AF-A0A380JMC7-F1
#
_cell.length_a   1.000
_cell.length_b   1.000
_cell.length_c   1.000
_cell.angle_alpha   90.00
_cell.angle_beta   90.00
_cell.angle_gamma   90.00
#
_symmetry.space_group_name_H-M   'P 1'
#
loop_
_entity.id
_entity.type
_entity.pdbx_description
1 polymer ?
#
loop_
_entity_poly.entity_id
_entity_poly.type
_entity_poly.pdbx_seq_one_letter_code
_entity_poly.pdbx_strand_id
1 'polypeptide(L)'
;MKKVKQLIIAMLASLLLIVNTVPSIIYASEVTRISQKQQAVNEAINEIDIILENPIYVSENELNSRIQEAKVRYPNLSEERMKELAYQTLSPYSFRASVWDGQGVTLDEFAWVVENLIAATISGGIGGIGNLVKHKGLAAAKATLSRVAKNAAMRIGVYSAWLAGTLERVFDYINIFYNVGYAVAQWVDARDFHPNNGRINAWA
;
A
#
# COMPACT_ATOMS: atom_id res chain seq x y z
N MET A 1 40.18 -3.46 -56.04
CA MET A 1 40.63 -3.91 -54.69
C MET A 1 40.69 -2.79 -53.64
N LYS A 2 41.24 -1.60 -53.92
CA LYS A 2 41.37 -0.49 -52.94
C LYS A 2 40.02 -0.05 -52.32
N LYS A 3 38.99 0.16 -53.15
CA LYS A 3 37.63 0.55 -52.70
C LYS A 3 36.95 -0.51 -51.82
N VAL A 4 37.18 -1.79 -52.11
CA VAL A 4 36.66 -2.92 -51.31
C VAL A 4 37.32 -2.97 -49.93
N LYS A 5 38.64 -2.77 -49.84
CA LYS A 5 39.35 -2.67 -48.56
C LYS A 5 38.86 -1.49 -47.71
N GLN A 6 38.62 -0.33 -48.32
CA GLN A 6 38.08 0.84 -47.61
C GLN A 6 36.67 0.59 -47.06
N LEU A 7 35.82 -0.11 -47.82
CA LEU A 7 34.48 -0.47 -47.38
C LEU A 7 34.48 -1.44 -46.19
N ILE A 8 35.37 -2.44 -46.22
CA ILE A 8 35.54 -3.40 -45.12
C ILE A 8 36.05 -2.71 -43.85
N ILE A 9 37.02 -1.79 -43.98
CA ILE A 9 37.56 -1.03 -42.85
C ILE A 9 36.48 -0.11 -42.25
N ALA A 10 35.67 0.54 -43.08
CA ALA A 10 34.56 1.38 -42.61
C ALA A 10 33.52 0.54 -41.85
N MET A 11 33.14 -0.64 -42.36
CA MET A 11 32.22 -1.53 -41.64
C MET A 11 32.80 -2.01 -40.30
N LEU A 12 34.07 -2.38 -40.25
CA LEU A 12 34.74 -2.80 -39.00
C LEU A 12 34.80 -1.66 -37.97
N ALA A 13 35.11 -0.44 -38.42
CA ALA A 13 35.11 0.73 -37.55
C ALA A 13 33.70 1.06 -37.03
N SER A 14 32.67 0.98 -37.87
CA SER A 14 31.27 1.13 -37.44
C SER A 14 30.85 0.05 -36.44
N LEU A 15 31.25 -1.21 -36.65
CA LEU A 15 30.93 -2.30 -35.74
C LEU A 15 31.60 -2.08 -34.36
N LEU A 16 32.87 -1.67 -34.34
CA LEU A 16 33.60 -1.35 -33.12
C LEU A 16 32.98 -0.16 -32.37
N LEU A 17 32.48 0.85 -33.08
CA LEU A 17 31.79 1.98 -32.47
C LEU A 17 30.44 1.57 -31.85
N ILE A 18 29.67 0.71 -32.53
CA ILE A 18 28.40 0.18 -32.03
C ILE A 18 28.63 -0.66 -30.77
N VAL A 19 29.62 -1.56 -30.76
CA VAL A 19 29.93 -2.43 -29.62
C VAL A 19 30.31 -1.61 -28.36
N ASN A 20 30.97 -0.47 -28.53
CA ASN A 20 31.37 0.39 -27.41
C ASN A 20 30.29 1.37 -26.93
N THR A 21 29.27 1.67 -27.74
CA THR A 21 28.25 2.67 -27.41
C THR A 21 26.90 2.07 -27.01
N VAL A 22 26.53 0.92 -27.58
CA VAL A 22 25.27 0.22 -27.28
C VAL A 22 25.13 -0.16 -25.79
N PRO A 23 26.16 -0.72 -25.11
CA PRO A 23 26.04 -1.05 -23.68
C PRO A 23 25.73 0.18 -22.82
N SER A 24 26.39 1.31 -23.11
CA SER A 24 26.23 2.58 -22.41
C SER A 24 24.83 3.18 -22.59
N ILE A 25 24.28 3.09 -23.82
CA ILE A 25 22.93 3.56 -24.13
C ILE A 25 21.87 2.67 -23.44
N ILE A 26 22.05 1.35 -23.49
CA ILE A 26 21.15 0.41 -22.80
C ILE A 26 21.16 0.69 -21.29
N TYR A 27 22.34 0.81 -20.69
CA TYR A 27 22.47 1.13 -19.27
C TYR A 27 21.81 2.47 -18.91
N ALA A 28 22.08 3.54 -19.66
CA ALA A 28 21.45 4.85 -19.43
C ALA A 28 19.92 4.79 -19.55
N SER A 29 19.39 4.05 -20.53
CA SER A 29 17.95 3.87 -20.69
C SER A 29 17.32 3.11 -19.53
N GLU A 30 18.00 2.08 -19.01
CA GLU A 30 17.53 1.26 -17.90
C GLU A 30 17.56 2.07 -16.59
N VAL A 31 18.64 2.80 -16.34
CA VAL A 31 18.76 3.72 -15.20
C VAL A 31 17.65 4.79 -15.24
N THR A 32 17.40 5.38 -16.41
CA THR A 32 16.33 6.37 -16.58
C THR A 32 14.96 5.76 -16.28
N ARG A 33 14.70 4.53 -16.76
CA ARG A 33 13.46 3.80 -16.49
C ARG A 33 13.26 3.49 -15.01
N ILE A 34 14.31 3.05 -14.31
CA ILE A 34 14.27 2.78 -12.87
C ILE A 34 14.00 4.08 -12.10
N SER A 35 14.69 5.17 -12.46
CA SER A 35 14.49 6.48 -11.86
C SER A 35 13.04 6.98 -12.01
N GLN A 36 12.48 6.88 -13.22
CA GLN A 36 11.08 7.24 -13.49
C GLN A 36 10.09 6.40 -12.68
N LYS A 37 10.32 5.08 -12.56
CA LYS A 37 9.47 4.21 -11.72
C LYS A 37 9.54 4.62 -10.25
N GLN A 38 10.73 4.90 -9.72
CA GLN A 38 10.91 5.33 -8.34
C GLN A 38 10.24 6.69 -8.10
N GLN A 39 10.35 7.61 -9.06
CA GLN A 39 9.70 8.90 -8.99
C GLN A 39 8.17 8.75 -8.95
N ALA A 40 7.58 7.92 -9.81
CA ALA A 40 6.14 7.67 -9.79
C ALA A 40 5.65 7.05 -8.46
N VAL A 41 6.46 6.17 -7.85
CA VAL A 41 6.18 5.64 -6.50
C VAL A 41 6.22 6.75 -5.45
N ASN A 42 7.24 7.61 -5.48
CA ASN A 42 7.38 8.72 -4.54
C ASN A 42 6.24 9.74 -4.68
N GLU A 43 5.84 10.08 -5.90
CA GLU A 43 4.69 10.94 -6.18
C GLU A 43 3.39 10.34 -5.63
N ALA A 44 3.15 9.05 -5.87
CA ALA A 44 1.98 8.36 -5.33
C ALA A 44 1.97 8.31 -3.79
N ILE A 45 3.13 8.17 -3.15
CA ILE A 45 3.29 8.23 -1.69
C ILE A 45 2.98 9.65 -1.19
N ASN A 46 3.55 10.68 -1.82
CA ASN A 46 3.35 12.06 -1.39
C ASN A 46 1.88 12.48 -1.51
N GLU A 47 1.21 12.11 -2.61
CA GLU A 47 -0.21 12.39 -2.80
C GLU A 47 -1.07 11.73 -1.71
N ILE A 48 -0.81 10.46 -1.38
CA ILE A 48 -1.60 9.78 -0.34
C ILE A 48 -1.29 10.33 1.06
N ASP A 49 -0.05 10.70 1.34
CA ASP A 49 0.34 11.28 2.62
C ASP A 49 -0.38 12.63 2.83
N ILE A 50 -0.50 13.48 1.80
CA ILE A 50 -1.30 14.72 1.86
C ILE A 50 -2.77 14.43 2.23
N ILE A 51 -3.37 13.39 1.65
CA ILE A 51 -4.75 13.00 1.99
C ILE A 51 -4.83 12.52 3.44
N LEU A 52 -3.85 11.72 3.88
CA LEU A 52 -3.80 11.12 5.21
C LEU A 52 -3.40 12.10 6.31
N GLU A 53 -2.81 13.25 5.99
CA GLU A 53 -2.53 14.31 6.95
C GLU A 53 -3.79 15.11 7.34
N ASN A 54 -4.89 14.94 6.60
CA ASN A 54 -6.13 15.68 6.79
C ASN A 54 -7.31 14.76 7.18
N PRO A 55 -8.35 15.28 7.86
CA PRO A 55 -9.61 14.56 8.03
C PRO A 55 -10.25 14.24 6.68
N ILE A 56 -10.65 12.98 6.50
CA ILE A 56 -11.30 12.51 5.28
C ILE A 56 -12.81 12.55 5.47
N TYR A 57 -13.50 13.30 4.63
CA TYR A 57 -14.95 13.37 4.65
C TYR A 57 -15.56 12.19 3.87
N VAL A 58 -16.43 11.42 4.53
CA VAL A 58 -17.26 10.37 3.93
C VAL A 58 -18.70 10.65 4.33
N SER A 59 -19.63 10.63 3.37
CA SER A 59 -21.05 10.85 3.69
C SER A 59 -21.60 9.71 4.55
N GLU A 60 -22.59 10.00 5.41
CA GLU A 60 -23.18 8.98 6.28
C GLU A 60 -23.80 7.83 5.48
N ASN A 61 -24.44 8.13 4.35
CA ASN A 61 -25.00 7.12 3.45
C ASN A 61 -23.92 6.20 2.88
N GLU A 62 -22.80 6.76 2.44
CA GLU A 62 -21.68 6.00 1.91
C GLU A 62 -21.04 5.13 3.00
N LEU A 63 -20.82 5.68 4.20
CA LEU A 63 -20.30 4.91 5.32
C LEU A 63 -21.23 3.77 5.72
N ASN A 64 -22.54 4.02 5.80
CA ASN A 64 -23.53 2.98 6.09
C ASN A 64 -23.53 1.89 5.01
N SER A 65 -23.42 2.24 3.74
CA SER A 65 -23.31 1.25 2.65
C SER A 65 -22.08 0.36 2.83
N ARG A 66 -20.91 0.96 3.10
CA ARG A 66 -19.66 0.23 3.35
C ARG A 66 -19.78 -0.70 4.55
N ILE A 67 -20.43 -0.27 5.62
CA ILE A 67 -20.67 -1.08 6.82
C ILE A 67 -21.54 -2.29 6.49
N GLN A 68 -22.64 -2.11 5.76
CA GLN A 68 -23.51 -3.23 5.38
C GLN A 68 -22.78 -4.27 4.52
N GLU A 69 -21.95 -3.83 3.58
CA GLU A 69 -21.09 -4.72 2.79
C GLU A 69 -20.04 -5.44 3.65
N ALA A 70 -19.47 -4.74 4.64
CA ALA A 70 -18.44 -5.25 5.51
C ALA A 70 -18.96 -6.27 6.54
N LYS A 71 -20.21 -6.15 7.01
CA LYS A 71 -20.84 -7.12 7.94
C LYS A 71 -20.87 -8.54 7.41
N VAL A 72 -20.93 -8.72 6.09
CA VAL A 72 -20.85 -10.05 5.46
C VAL A 72 -19.47 -10.67 5.68
N ARG A 73 -18.41 -9.85 5.72
CA ARG A 73 -17.02 -10.29 5.93
C ARG A 73 -16.61 -10.34 7.40
N TYR A 74 -17.14 -9.42 8.21
CA TYR A 74 -16.81 -9.26 9.63
C TYR A 74 -18.07 -9.36 10.50
N PRO A 75 -18.71 -10.53 10.59
CA PRO A 75 -20.00 -10.69 11.26
C PRO A 75 -19.95 -10.46 12.78
N ASN A 76 -18.75 -10.48 13.37
CA ASN A 76 -18.55 -10.29 14.81
C ASN A 76 -18.53 -8.81 15.25
N LEU A 77 -18.44 -7.88 14.30
CA LEU A 77 -18.47 -6.44 14.59
C LEU A 77 -19.90 -5.92 14.51
N SER A 78 -20.35 -5.26 15.57
CA SER A 78 -21.62 -4.52 15.53
C SER A 78 -21.51 -3.29 14.63
N GLU A 79 -22.64 -2.81 14.13
CA GLU A 79 -22.68 -1.60 13.30
C GLU A 79 -22.16 -0.38 14.05
N GLU A 80 -22.52 -0.25 15.32
CA GLU A 80 -22.06 0.83 16.19
C GLU A 80 -20.54 0.81 16.32
N ARG A 81 -19.96 -0.38 16.52
CA ARG A 81 -18.50 -0.54 16.61
C ARG A 81 -17.82 -0.23 15.28
N MET A 82 -18.37 -0.68 14.15
CA MET A 82 -17.85 -0.34 12.83
C MET A 82 -17.89 1.17 12.57
N LYS A 83 -18.98 1.86 12.95
CA LYS A 83 -19.10 3.33 12.86
C LYS A 83 -18.07 4.04 13.71
N GLU A 84 -17.92 3.63 14.97
CA GLU A 84 -16.95 4.21 15.89
C GLU A 84 -15.52 4.10 15.32
N LEU A 85 -15.13 2.90 14.88
CA LEU A 85 -13.84 2.63 14.26
C LEU A 85 -13.66 3.44 12.97
N ALA A 86 -14.70 3.55 12.14
CA ALA A 86 -14.62 4.34 10.92
C ALA A 86 -14.37 5.82 11.23
N TYR A 87 -15.08 6.43 12.18
CA TYR A 87 -14.85 7.81 12.58
C TYR A 87 -13.46 8.02 13.17
N GLN A 88 -12.98 7.10 14.01
CA GLN A 88 -11.61 7.11 14.54
C GLN A 88 -10.57 7.03 13.42
N THR A 89 -10.87 6.32 12.35
CA THR A 89 -9.92 6.10 11.26
C THR A 89 -10.01 7.18 10.20
N LEU A 90 -11.11 7.92 10.06
CA LEU A 90 -11.23 8.98 9.05
C LEU A 90 -10.53 10.28 9.44
N SER A 91 -10.25 10.49 10.73
CA SER A 91 -9.50 11.64 11.22
C SER A 91 -8.10 11.24 11.68
N PRO A 92 -7.03 12.00 11.33
CA PRO A 92 -5.69 11.77 11.87
C PRO A 92 -5.54 12.22 13.33
N TYR A 93 -6.52 12.95 13.88
CA TYR A 93 -6.49 13.49 15.23
C TYR A 93 -7.23 12.63 16.26
N SER A 94 -7.95 11.59 15.80
CA SER A 94 -8.55 10.61 16.67
C SER A 94 -7.53 9.53 17.01
N PHE A 95 -7.39 9.28 18.31
CA PHE A 95 -6.61 8.18 18.84
C PHE A 95 -7.47 7.41 19.84
N ARG A 96 -7.37 6.08 19.81
CA ARG A 96 -8.00 5.25 20.84
C ARG A 96 -7.27 5.49 22.18
N ALA A 97 -7.98 5.96 23.19
CA ALA A 97 -7.41 6.32 24.49
C ALA A 97 -6.84 5.11 25.27
N SER A 98 -7.44 3.92 25.08
CA SER A 98 -7.02 2.68 25.74
C SER A 98 -6.64 1.63 24.71
N VAL A 99 -5.39 1.69 24.29
CA VAL A 99 -4.70 0.59 23.62
C VAL A 99 -3.77 -0.13 24.59
N TRP A 100 -3.33 0.53 25.67
CA TRP A 100 -2.43 -0.02 26.70
C TRP A 100 -3.08 -1.05 27.65
N ASP A 101 -4.28 -1.55 27.36
CA ASP A 101 -4.95 -2.59 28.16
C ASP A 101 -4.34 -3.99 27.96
N GLY A 102 -3.30 -4.11 27.13
CA GLY A 102 -2.64 -5.37 26.81
C GLY A 102 -3.41 -6.24 25.80
N GLN A 103 -4.64 -5.86 25.44
CA GLN A 103 -5.50 -6.69 24.60
C GLN A 103 -5.39 -6.32 23.12
N GLY A 104 -4.90 -5.14 22.74
CA GLY A 104 -4.81 -4.75 21.33
C GLY A 104 -6.17 -4.66 20.63
N VAL A 105 -6.19 -4.71 19.30
CA VAL A 105 -7.45 -4.76 18.49
C VAL A 105 -7.70 -6.17 17.99
N THR A 106 -8.96 -6.56 17.78
CA THR A 106 -9.24 -7.84 17.10
C THR A 106 -8.82 -7.78 15.63
N LEU A 107 -8.61 -8.96 15.04
CA LEU A 107 -8.31 -9.09 13.62
C LEU A 107 -9.40 -8.46 12.74
N ASP A 108 -10.68 -8.66 13.07
CA ASP A 108 -11.82 -8.08 12.35
C ASP A 108 -11.83 -6.54 12.45
N GLU A 109 -11.57 -5.98 13.64
CA GLU A 109 -11.48 -4.52 13.83
C GLU A 109 -10.34 -3.93 12.97
N PHE A 110 -9.16 -4.55 13.00
CA PHE A 110 -8.03 -4.10 12.20
C PHE A 110 -8.31 -4.17 10.70
N ALA A 111 -8.88 -5.29 10.25
CA ALA A 111 -9.26 -5.51 8.86
C ALA A 111 -10.24 -4.44 8.38
N TRP A 112 -11.33 -4.22 9.12
CA TRP A 112 -12.35 -3.21 8.79
C TRP A 112 -11.76 -1.80 8.66
N VAL A 113 -10.91 -1.41 9.62
CA VAL A 113 -10.25 -0.10 9.65
C VAL A 113 -9.38 0.10 8.41
N VAL A 114 -8.58 -0.90 8.05
CA VAL A 114 -7.73 -0.86 6.84
C VAL A 114 -8.60 -0.74 5.58
N GLU A 115 -9.64 -1.56 5.43
CA GLU A 115 -10.52 -1.50 4.25
C GLU A 115 -11.24 -0.17 4.13
N ASN A 116 -11.77 0.35 5.25
CA ASN A 116 -12.49 1.62 5.25
C ASN A 116 -11.57 2.78 4.87
N LEU A 117 -10.34 2.82 5.39
CA LEU A 117 -9.39 3.87 5.04
C LEU A 117 -8.88 3.75 3.61
N ILE A 118 -8.69 2.54 3.10
CA ILE A 118 -8.43 2.33 1.66
C ILE A 118 -9.59 2.92 0.86
N ALA A 119 -10.82 2.49 1.13
CA ALA A 119 -11.98 2.96 0.39
C ALA A 119 -12.17 4.48 0.45
N ALA A 120 -11.86 5.11 1.60
CA ALA A 120 -11.95 6.55 1.79
C ALA A 120 -10.86 7.33 1.04
N THR A 121 -9.66 6.79 0.94
CA THR A 121 -8.50 7.53 0.39
C THR A 121 -8.32 7.36 -1.11
N ILE A 122 -8.59 6.17 -1.65
CA ILE A 122 -8.41 5.89 -3.09
C ILE A 122 -9.74 5.85 -3.85
N SER A 123 -10.79 6.40 -3.25
CA SER A 123 -12.15 6.51 -3.83
C SER A 123 -12.73 5.16 -4.26
N GLY A 124 -12.68 4.16 -3.37
CA GLY A 124 -13.29 2.84 -3.57
C GLY A 124 -12.46 1.70 -2.98
N GLY A 125 -13.12 0.55 -2.72
CA GLY A 125 -12.47 -0.67 -2.24
C GLY A 125 -11.61 -1.36 -3.32
N ILE A 126 -11.90 -2.63 -3.61
CA ILE A 126 -11.13 -3.41 -4.61
C ILE A 126 -11.12 -2.73 -5.99
N GLY A 127 -12.23 -2.11 -6.41
CA GLY A 127 -12.29 -1.35 -7.67
C GLY A 127 -11.35 -0.13 -7.68
N GLY A 128 -11.22 0.55 -6.54
CA GLY A 128 -10.26 1.66 -6.36
C GLY A 128 -8.81 1.19 -6.48
N ILE A 129 -8.50 0.02 -5.89
CA ILE A 129 -7.18 -0.62 -6.02
C ILE A 129 -6.86 -0.94 -7.48
N GLY A 130 -7.83 -1.51 -8.21
CA GLY A 130 -7.69 -1.80 -9.65
C GLY A 130 -7.37 -0.55 -10.48
N ASN A 131 -8.09 0.55 -10.23
CA ASN A 131 -7.83 1.83 -10.89
C ASN A 131 -6.45 2.40 -10.53
N LEU A 132 -6.07 2.33 -9.24
CA LEU A 132 -4.76 2.78 -8.79
C LEU A 132 -3.63 2.02 -9.49
N VAL A 133 -3.73 0.69 -9.58
CA VAL A 133 -2.76 -0.15 -10.30
C VAL A 133 -2.72 0.19 -11.78
N LYS A 134 -3.89 0.41 -12.41
CA LYS A 134 -3.99 0.77 -13.83
C LYS A 134 -3.33 2.11 -14.15
N HIS A 135 -3.49 3.11 -13.29
CA HIS A 135 -3.00 4.47 -13.53
C HIS A 135 -1.58 4.72 -13.05
N LYS A 136 -1.19 4.14 -11.90
CA LYS A 136 0.11 4.39 -11.25
C LYS A 136 1.06 3.19 -11.26
N GLY A 137 0.58 2.01 -11.64
CA GLY A 137 1.35 0.77 -11.62
C GLY A 137 1.32 0.06 -10.27
N LEU A 138 1.66 -1.23 -10.29
CA LEU A 138 1.58 -2.11 -9.11
C LEU A 138 2.47 -1.66 -7.96
N ALA A 139 3.71 -1.24 -8.24
CA ALA A 139 4.65 -0.82 -7.19
C ALA A 139 4.14 0.42 -6.43
N ALA A 140 3.65 1.42 -7.16
CA ALA A 140 3.06 2.62 -6.57
C ALA A 140 1.79 2.29 -5.77
N ALA A 141 0.92 1.43 -6.33
CA ALA A 141 -0.29 0.99 -5.63
C ALA A 141 0.02 0.29 -4.31
N LYS A 142 0.97 -0.64 -4.29
CA LYS A 142 1.42 -1.32 -3.06
C LYS A 142 1.96 -0.32 -2.05
N ALA A 143 2.80 0.62 -2.47
CA ALA A 143 3.36 1.64 -1.58
C ALA A 143 2.27 2.55 -0.98
N THR A 144 1.31 2.98 -1.80
CA THR A 144 0.12 3.72 -1.34
C THR A 144 -0.66 2.93 -0.30
N LEU A 145 -0.94 1.66 -0.57
CA LEU A 145 -1.65 0.78 0.37
C LEU A 145 -0.86 0.57 1.68
N SER A 146 0.47 0.45 1.62
CA SER A 146 1.33 0.41 2.82
C SER A 146 1.17 1.67 3.68
N ARG A 147 1.13 2.85 3.06
CA ARG A 147 0.92 4.14 3.77
C ARG A 147 -0.46 4.19 4.43
N VAL A 148 -1.48 3.74 3.72
CA VAL A 148 -2.85 3.66 4.24
C VAL A 148 -2.93 2.71 5.42
N ALA A 149 -2.40 1.48 5.30
CA ALA A 149 -2.43 0.49 6.38
C ALA A 149 -1.67 0.98 7.63
N LYS A 150 -0.53 1.64 7.44
CA LYS A 150 0.23 2.28 8.52
C LYS A 150 -0.59 3.35 9.24
N ASN A 151 -1.25 4.23 8.50
CA ASN A 151 -2.10 5.27 9.08
C ASN A 151 -3.32 4.69 9.79
N ALA A 152 -3.91 3.63 9.24
CA ALA A 152 -4.96 2.86 9.92
C ALA A 152 -4.49 2.37 11.30
N ALA A 153 -3.32 1.72 11.36
CA ALA A 153 -2.73 1.26 12.62
C ALA A 153 -2.44 2.41 13.61
N MET A 154 -1.98 3.56 13.12
CA MET A 154 -1.75 4.77 13.92
C MET A 154 -3.05 5.31 14.53
N ARG A 155 -4.09 5.45 13.72
CA ARG A 155 -5.38 6.06 14.12
C ARG A 155 -6.15 5.20 15.11
N ILE A 156 -6.00 3.87 15.06
CA ILE A 156 -6.60 2.96 16.05
C ILE A 156 -5.68 2.64 17.24
N GLY A 157 -4.48 3.22 17.26
CA GLY A 157 -3.57 3.21 18.40
C GLY A 157 -2.68 1.96 18.54
N VAL A 158 -2.66 1.04 17.58
CA VAL A 158 -1.81 -0.17 17.65
C VAL A 158 -0.46 0.01 16.97
N TYR A 159 -0.05 1.24 16.69
CA TYR A 159 1.19 1.53 15.98
C TYR A 159 2.42 1.32 16.86
N SER A 160 3.35 0.49 16.38
CA SER A 160 4.68 0.31 16.95
C SER A 160 5.74 0.33 15.84
N ALA A 161 7.02 0.53 16.21
CA ALA A 161 8.12 0.53 15.24
C ALA A 161 8.22 -0.80 14.49
N TRP A 162 7.95 -1.92 15.17
CA TRP A 162 7.87 -3.25 14.57
C TRP A 162 6.72 -3.34 13.56
N LEU A 163 5.53 -2.86 13.93
CA LEU A 163 4.37 -2.89 13.04
C LEU A 163 4.57 -2.01 11.81
N ALA A 164 5.27 -0.87 11.96
CA ALA A 164 5.61 0.01 10.84
C ALA A 164 6.41 -0.72 9.75
N GLY A 165 7.51 -1.39 10.13
CA GLY A 165 8.34 -2.13 9.16
C GLY A 165 7.62 -3.35 8.57
N THR A 166 6.69 -3.92 9.32
CA THR A 166 5.81 -5.02 8.91
C THR A 166 4.86 -4.51 7.81
N LEU A 167 4.10 -3.44 8.06
CA LEU A 167 3.15 -2.86 7.11
C LEU A 167 3.79 -2.26 5.84
N GLU A 168 5.06 -1.89 5.88
CA GLU A 168 5.79 -1.45 4.68
C GLU A 168 5.85 -2.52 3.59
N ARG A 169 5.91 -3.81 3.97
CA ARG A 169 6.14 -4.93 3.05
C ARG A 169 4.96 -5.87 2.89
N VAL A 170 3.90 -5.74 3.70
CA VAL A 170 2.75 -6.67 3.69
C VAL A 170 2.19 -6.90 2.28
N PHE A 171 2.09 -5.84 1.49
CA PHE A 171 1.53 -5.85 0.13
C PHE A 171 2.40 -6.57 -0.91
N ASP A 172 3.62 -6.99 -0.56
CA ASP A 172 4.42 -7.89 -1.39
C ASP A 172 4.04 -9.35 -1.24
N TYR A 173 3.36 -9.71 -0.15
CA TYR A 173 3.05 -11.09 0.22
C TYR A 173 1.56 -11.42 0.13
N ILE A 174 0.70 -10.40 -0.03
CA ILE A 174 -0.75 -10.58 -0.07
C ILE A 174 -1.35 -10.26 -1.44
N ASN A 175 -2.48 -10.90 -1.74
CA ASN A 175 -3.26 -10.56 -2.92
C ASN A 175 -4.14 -9.33 -2.64
N ILE A 176 -3.77 -8.19 -3.23
CA ILE A 176 -4.47 -6.91 -3.03
C ILE A 176 -5.85 -6.83 -3.67
N PHE A 177 -6.23 -7.82 -4.49
CA PHE A 177 -7.51 -7.85 -5.19
C PHE A 177 -8.58 -8.71 -4.49
N TYR A 178 -8.29 -9.24 -3.31
CA TYR A 178 -9.23 -10.08 -2.56
C TYR A 178 -9.14 -9.84 -1.06
N ASN A 179 -10.22 -9.32 -0.46
CA ASN A 179 -10.38 -9.06 0.98
C ASN A 179 -9.09 -8.48 1.62
N VAL A 180 -8.66 -7.34 1.08
CA VAL A 180 -7.34 -6.78 1.34
C VAL A 180 -7.12 -6.46 2.83
N GLY A 181 -8.14 -5.95 3.52
CA GLY A 181 -7.98 -5.62 4.94
C GLY A 181 -7.78 -6.87 5.80
N TYR A 182 -8.56 -7.92 5.54
CA TYR A 182 -8.40 -9.20 6.24
C TYR A 182 -7.03 -9.84 5.95
N ALA A 183 -6.58 -9.79 4.70
CA ALA A 183 -5.26 -10.32 4.33
C ALA A 183 -4.12 -9.56 5.03
N VAL A 184 -4.22 -8.22 5.17
CA VAL A 184 -3.26 -7.44 5.96
C VAL A 184 -3.36 -7.85 7.44
N ALA A 185 -4.56 -7.94 8.01
CA ALA A 185 -4.77 -8.27 9.41
C ALA A 185 -4.19 -9.65 9.76
N GLN A 186 -4.48 -10.68 8.96
CA GLN A 186 -3.91 -12.01 9.13
C GLN A 186 -2.38 -12.02 9.03
N TRP A 187 -1.83 -11.26 8.08
CA TRP A 187 -0.38 -11.23 7.90
C TRP A 187 0.34 -10.57 9.08
N VAL A 188 -0.29 -9.57 9.71
CA VAL A 188 0.19 -8.92 10.94
C VAL A 188 0.05 -9.84 12.15
N ASP A 189 -1.14 -10.40 12.41
CA ASP A 189 -1.39 -11.35 13.52
C ASP A 189 -0.39 -12.50 13.48
N ALA A 190 -0.11 -13.07 12.30
CA ALA A 190 0.87 -14.15 12.16
C ALA A 190 2.32 -13.79 12.55
N ARG A 191 2.63 -12.51 12.82
CA ARG A 191 4.00 -12.02 13.08
C ARG A 191 4.13 -11.19 14.35
N ASP A 192 3.04 -10.90 15.03
CA ASP A 192 3.04 -10.02 16.20
C ASP A 192 3.55 -10.72 17.48
N PHE A 193 3.41 -10.08 18.64
CA PHE A 193 3.92 -10.63 19.90
C PHE A 193 3.19 -11.89 20.37
N HIS A 194 1.94 -12.12 19.91
CA HIS A 194 1.13 -13.28 20.25
C HIS A 194 0.52 -13.92 19.00
N PRO A 195 1.33 -14.62 18.18
CA PRO A 195 0.93 -14.97 16.83
C PRO A 195 -0.30 -15.87 16.72
N ASN A 196 -1.18 -15.53 15.77
CA ASN A 196 -2.38 -16.29 15.39
C ASN A 196 -3.42 -16.42 16.52
N ASN A 197 -3.56 -15.38 17.35
CA ASN A 197 -4.55 -15.36 18.42
C ASN A 197 -5.85 -14.62 18.00
N GLY A 198 -5.94 -14.14 16.75
CA GLY A 198 -7.08 -13.39 16.25
C GLY A 198 -7.10 -11.93 16.69
N ARG A 199 -5.97 -11.40 17.16
CA ARG A 199 -5.79 -10.02 17.63
C ARG A 199 -4.48 -9.46 17.09
N ILE A 200 -4.37 -8.15 17.10
CA ILE A 200 -3.14 -7.42 16.76
C ILE A 200 -2.53 -6.93 18.06
N ASN A 201 -1.45 -7.60 18.48
CA ASN A 201 -0.70 -7.33 19.69
C ASN A 201 0.61 -6.61 19.35
N ALA A 202 0.62 -5.29 19.44
CA ALA A 202 1.77 -4.47 19.06
C ALA A 202 2.86 -4.35 20.16
N TRP A 203 2.64 -4.95 21.32
CA TRP A 203 3.57 -5.05 22.46
C TRP A 203 3.34 -6.37 23.22
N ALA A 204 4.36 -6.78 24.01
CA ALA A 204 4.35 -7.95 24.89
C ALA A 204 3.85 -7.64 26.30
#